data_AF-A0A662H2E9-F1
#
_entry.id   AF-A0A662H2E9-F1
#
_cell.length_a   1.000
_cell.length_b   1.000
_cell.length_c   1.000
_cell.angle_alpha   90.00
_cell.angle_beta   90.00
_cell.angle_gamma   90.00
#
_symmetry.space_group_name_H-M   'P 1'
#
loop_
_entity.id
_entity.type
_entity.pdbx_description
1 polymer ?
#
loop_
_entity_poly.entity_id
_entity_poly.type
_entity_poly.pdbx_seq_one_letter_code
_entity_poly.pdbx_strand_id
1 'polypeptide(L)'
;MKAGLFAGIVLVLNLLLQLIIMSHMPSKYLENPSTFILITYFIPLLVFSYAIGCMLYSYKTETFKWDTGYAEVLSRQLRNVPNLIFVIVVGSIFALTVVLSPLLPLALASNIVSYYNGIEAFAEAFLRLRRYSKKELIEVYSMYVLVLVILASSYFALIYVSPLQRPLFIAFTSTLILIVILKNTCEIFKEYMCYGLKLCVYCETENPIEAIYCRECGFRLRR
;
A
#
# COMPACT_ATOMS: atom_id res chain seq x y z
N MET A 1 -11.49 -6.36 14.02
CA MET A 1 -10.65 -6.03 15.20
C MET A 1 -9.16 -6.26 14.94
N LYS A 2 -8.77 -7.35 14.26
CA LYS A 2 -7.38 -7.69 13.91
C LYS A 2 -6.78 -6.68 12.92
N ALA A 3 -7.55 -6.24 11.93
CA ALA A 3 -7.10 -5.23 10.97
C ALA A 3 -6.70 -3.91 11.67
N GLY A 4 -7.50 -3.45 12.64
CA GLY A 4 -7.19 -2.26 13.44
C GLY A 4 -5.93 -2.41 14.29
N LEU A 5 -5.69 -3.61 14.84
CA LEU A 5 -4.45 -3.89 15.58
C LEU A 5 -3.22 -3.78 14.67
N PHE A 6 -3.23 -4.42 13.49
CA PHE A 6 -2.12 -4.32 12.55
C PHE A 6 -1.89 -2.89 12.06
N ALA A 7 -2.96 -2.12 11.79
CA ALA A 7 -2.85 -0.71 11.45
C ALA A 7 -2.18 0.09 12.58
N GLY A 8 -2.60 -0.11 13.83
CA GLY A 8 -1.99 0.55 15.00
C GLY A 8 -0.51 0.20 15.15
N ILE A 9 -0.15 -1.07 14.97
CA ILE A 9 1.25 -1.53 15.00
C ILE A 9 2.08 -0.81 13.92
N VAL A 10 1.58 -0.72 12.69
CA VAL A 10 2.28 -0.01 11.60
C VAL A 10 2.56 1.44 11.98
N LEU A 11 1.57 2.16 12.52
CA LEU A 11 1.72 3.58 12.84
C LEU A 11 2.68 3.81 14.02
N VAL A 12 2.53 3.06 15.11
CA VAL A 12 3.38 3.21 16.31
C VAL A 12 4.82 2.81 16.01
N LEU A 13 5.02 1.66 15.34
CA LEU A 13 6.36 1.21 15.00
C LEU A 13 7.01 2.10 13.94
N ASN A 14 6.25 2.71 13.02
CA ASN A 14 6.81 3.68 12.08
C ASN A 14 7.35 4.91 12.78
N LEU A 15 6.60 5.44 13.76
CA LEU A 15 7.06 6.57 14.55
C LEU A 15 8.37 6.24 15.27
N LEU A 16 8.47 5.07 15.90
CA LEU A 16 9.71 4.59 16.53
C LEU A 16 10.85 4.38 15.53
N LEU A 17 10.57 3.74 14.40
CA LEU A 17 11.55 3.52 13.33
C LEU A 17 12.16 4.84 12.87
N GLN A 18 11.34 5.86 12.62
CA GLN A 18 11.81 7.16 12.18
C GLN A 18 12.66 7.86 13.24
N LEU A 19 12.25 7.80 14.51
CA LEU A 19 13.06 8.36 15.60
C LEU A 19 14.44 7.68 15.70
N ILE A 20 14.49 6.35 15.48
CA ILE A 20 15.75 5.58 15.48
C ILE A 20 16.62 5.95 14.26
N ILE A 21 16.04 6.03 13.06
CA ILE A 21 16.81 6.43 11.86
C ILE A 21 17.37 7.84 12.05
N MET A 22 16.56 8.77 12.56
CA MET A 22 16.95 10.17 12.74
C MET A 22 17.97 10.38 13.86
N SER A 23 18.04 9.50 14.87
CA SER A 23 19.07 9.59 15.90
C SER A 23 20.46 9.17 15.40
N HIS A 24 20.53 8.42 14.29
CA HIS A 24 21.78 7.92 13.72
C HIS A 24 22.16 8.60 12.41
N MET A 25 21.28 9.43 11.84
CA MET A 25 21.50 10.04 10.54
C MET A 25 21.89 11.53 10.63
N PRO A 26 22.99 11.96 9.98
CA PRO A 26 23.34 13.37 9.93
C PRO A 26 22.28 14.20 9.21
N SER A 27 21.92 15.35 9.78
CA SER A 27 20.84 16.20 9.28
C SER A 27 21.04 16.72 7.86
N LYS A 28 22.30 16.85 7.41
CA LYS A 28 22.66 17.29 6.06
C LYS A 28 22.11 16.37 4.95
N TYR A 29 21.94 15.08 5.24
CA TYR A 29 21.41 14.15 4.24
C TYR A 29 19.94 14.40 3.89
N LEU A 30 19.19 15.04 4.80
CA LEU A 30 17.78 15.37 4.60
C LEU A 30 17.57 16.61 3.72
N GLU A 31 18.63 17.37 3.46
CA GLU A 31 18.61 18.51 2.53
C GLU A 31 18.54 18.07 1.06
N ASN A 32 18.78 16.78 0.78
CA ASN A 32 18.57 16.22 -0.54
C ASN A 32 17.12 15.68 -0.64
N PRO A 33 16.32 16.13 -1.62
CA PRO A 33 14.92 15.73 -1.74
C PRO A 33 14.75 14.22 -1.98
N SER A 34 15.68 13.58 -2.69
CA SER A 34 15.63 12.14 -2.93
C SER A 34 15.83 11.35 -1.64
N THR A 35 16.79 11.75 -0.82
CA THR A 35 17.06 11.12 0.47
C THR A 35 15.91 11.35 1.44
N PHE A 36 15.33 12.57 1.44
CA PHE A 36 14.14 12.88 2.22
C PHE A 36 12.97 11.96 1.86
N ILE A 37 12.64 11.82 0.58
CA ILE A 37 11.56 10.93 0.11
C ILE A 37 11.88 9.47 0.44
N LEU A 38 13.12 9.03 0.25
CA LEU A 38 13.54 7.67 0.57
C LEU A 38 13.23 7.32 2.04
N ILE A 39 13.55 8.21 2.96
CA ILE A 39 13.41 7.99 4.41
C ILE A 39 11.98 8.16 4.87
N THR A 40 11.29 9.20 4.41
CA THR A 40 9.95 9.53 4.89
C THR A 40 8.86 8.65 4.28
N TYR A 41 9.09 8.14 3.07
CA TYR A 41 8.08 7.45 2.27
C TYR A 41 8.46 5.99 1.95
N PHE A 42 9.58 5.77 1.24
CA PHE A 42 9.90 4.43 0.73
C PHE A 42 10.31 3.42 1.82
N ILE A 43 11.23 3.81 2.72
CA ILE A 43 11.70 2.93 3.80
C ILE A 43 10.55 2.46 4.70
N PRO A 44 9.65 3.35 5.20
CA PRO A 44 8.45 2.98 5.93
C PRO A 44 7.59 1.95 5.22
N LEU A 45 7.23 2.22 3.95
CA LEU A 45 6.38 1.32 3.18
C LEU A 45 7.04 -0.05 3.01
N LEU A 46 8.35 -0.08 2.74
CA LEU A 46 9.10 -1.32 2.60
C LEU A 46 9.16 -2.12 3.90
N VAL A 47 9.55 -1.48 5.02
CA VAL A 47 9.67 -2.13 6.33
C VAL A 47 8.33 -2.67 6.81
N PHE A 48 7.25 -1.92 6.61
CA PHE A 48 5.92 -2.31 7.05
C PHE A 48 5.13 -3.11 6.01
N SER A 49 5.73 -3.48 4.87
CA SER A 49 5.06 -4.22 3.79
C SER A 49 4.32 -5.47 4.25
N TYR A 50 4.98 -6.27 5.09
CA TYR A 50 4.39 -7.46 5.70
C TYR A 50 3.19 -7.14 6.61
N ALA A 51 3.33 -6.12 7.45
CA ALA A 51 2.26 -5.71 8.38
C ALA A 51 1.06 -5.12 7.63
N ILE A 52 1.30 -4.37 6.55
CA ILE A 52 0.25 -3.89 5.63
C ILE A 52 -0.47 -5.07 4.98
N GLY A 53 0.26 -6.09 4.51
CA GLY A 53 -0.34 -7.33 4.00
C GLY A 53 -1.21 -8.05 5.03
N CYS A 54 -0.73 -8.14 6.29
CA CYS A 54 -1.50 -8.72 7.40
C CYS A 54 -2.76 -7.91 7.73
N MET A 55 -2.67 -6.58 7.70
CA MET A 55 -3.80 -5.68 7.90
C MET A 55 -4.88 -5.91 6.84
N LEU A 56 -4.52 -5.89 5.56
CA LEU A 56 -5.45 -6.04 4.45
C LEU A 56 -6.05 -7.46 4.38
N TYR A 57 -5.24 -8.49 4.64
CA TYR A 57 -5.75 -9.85 4.72
C TYR A 57 -6.70 -10.04 5.90
N SER A 58 -6.40 -9.46 7.06
CA SER A 58 -7.32 -9.46 8.20
C SER A 58 -8.63 -8.74 7.87
N TYR A 59 -8.54 -7.62 7.16
CA TYR A 59 -9.72 -6.87 6.71
C TYR A 59 -10.60 -7.71 5.77
N LYS A 60 -9.97 -8.43 4.82
CA LYS A 60 -10.65 -9.40 3.96
C LYS A 60 -11.36 -10.49 4.76
N THR A 61 -10.66 -11.17 5.66
CA THR A 61 -11.24 -12.29 6.43
C THR A 61 -12.37 -11.84 7.34
N GLU A 62 -12.25 -10.65 7.94
CA GLU A 62 -13.32 -10.05 8.74
C GLU A 62 -14.55 -9.70 7.89
N THR A 63 -14.33 -9.18 6.68
CA THR A 63 -15.42 -8.82 5.75
C THR A 63 -16.19 -10.05 5.27
N PHE A 64 -15.48 -11.14 4.94
CA PHE A 64 -16.10 -12.40 4.53
C PHE A 64 -16.55 -13.29 5.70
N LYS A 65 -16.42 -12.83 6.95
CA LYS A 65 -16.75 -13.58 8.17
C LYS A 65 -16.06 -14.95 8.25
N TRP A 66 -14.82 -15.02 7.77
CA TRP A 66 -14.01 -16.23 7.90
C TRP A 66 -13.37 -16.28 9.29
N ASP A 67 -13.49 -17.43 9.96
CA ASP A 67 -12.90 -17.64 11.28
C ASP A 67 -11.41 -18.00 11.18
N THR A 68 -10.59 -17.00 10.83
CA THR A 68 -9.14 -17.17 10.69
C THR A 68 -8.40 -16.60 11.89
N GLY A 69 -7.60 -17.40 12.58
CA GLY A 69 -6.76 -16.96 13.71
C GLY A 69 -5.60 -16.04 13.30
N TYR A 70 -4.99 -15.33 14.26
CA TYR A 70 -3.81 -14.47 13.99
C TYR A 70 -2.63 -15.27 13.41
N ALA A 71 -2.36 -16.48 13.91
CA ALA A 71 -1.29 -17.33 13.42
C ALA A 71 -1.46 -17.72 11.94
N GLU A 72 -2.71 -17.92 11.51
CA GLU A 72 -3.03 -18.21 10.11
C GLU A 72 -2.79 -16.98 9.23
N VAL A 73 -3.23 -15.80 9.65
CA VAL A 73 -2.96 -14.52 8.96
C VAL A 73 -1.47 -14.34 8.73
N LEU A 74 -0.67 -14.46 9.81
CA LEU A 74 0.77 -14.27 9.77
C LEU A 74 1.44 -15.30 8.84
N SER A 75 1.17 -16.60 9.03
CA SER A 75 1.79 -17.66 8.22
C SER A 75 1.41 -17.60 6.73
N ARG A 76 0.20 -17.12 6.41
CA ARG A 76 -0.22 -16.94 5.01
C ARG A 76 0.47 -15.76 4.38
N GLN A 77 0.57 -14.62 5.07
CA GLN A 77 1.26 -13.45 4.54
C GLN A 77 2.77 -13.63 4.50
N LEU A 78 3.35 -14.44 5.38
CA LEU A 78 4.79 -14.74 5.38
C LEU A 78 5.21 -15.38 4.05
N ARG A 79 4.38 -16.29 3.54
CA ARG A 79 4.57 -16.92 2.22
C ARG A 79 4.40 -15.93 1.05
N ASN A 80 3.74 -14.81 1.27
CA ASN A 80 3.46 -13.78 0.26
C ASN A 80 4.41 -12.58 0.34
N VAL A 81 5.34 -12.55 1.30
CA VAL A 81 6.28 -11.42 1.52
C VAL A 81 7.00 -10.99 0.24
N PRO A 82 7.55 -11.88 -0.61
CA PRO A 82 8.21 -11.44 -1.84
C PRO A 82 7.29 -10.66 -2.78
N ASN A 83 6.03 -11.07 -2.91
CA ASN A 83 5.06 -10.36 -3.73
C ASN A 83 4.66 -9.02 -3.08
N LEU A 84 4.48 -8.99 -1.76
CA LEU A 84 4.15 -7.75 -1.04
C LEU A 84 5.27 -6.70 -1.17
N ILE A 85 6.52 -7.12 -1.00
CA ILE A 85 7.68 -6.25 -1.20
C ILE A 85 7.70 -5.72 -2.64
N PHE A 86 7.54 -6.61 -3.62
CA PHE A 86 7.52 -6.20 -5.04
C PHE A 86 6.40 -5.19 -5.33
N VAL A 87 5.17 -5.48 -4.89
CA VAL A 87 4.01 -4.60 -5.08
C VAL A 87 4.23 -3.25 -4.42
N ILE A 88 4.77 -3.23 -3.20
CA ILE A 88 5.00 -1.98 -2.50
C ILE A 88 6.13 -1.18 -3.12
N VAL A 89 7.26 -1.80 -3.49
CA VAL A 89 8.39 -1.08 -4.11
C VAL A 89 7.97 -0.48 -5.46
N VAL A 90 7.40 -1.28 -6.35
CA VAL A 90 7.01 -0.80 -7.68
C VAL A 90 5.82 0.16 -7.58
N GLY A 91 4.84 -0.15 -6.73
CA GLY A 91 3.63 0.65 -6.58
C GLY A 91 3.90 1.99 -5.92
N SER A 92 4.83 2.05 -4.96
CA SER A 92 5.24 3.31 -4.31
C SER A 92 5.92 4.26 -5.30
N ILE A 93 6.66 3.75 -6.29
CA ILE A 93 7.19 4.57 -7.39
C ILE A 93 6.04 5.17 -8.21
N PHE A 94 5.06 4.35 -8.62
CA PHE A 94 3.90 4.83 -9.37
C PHE A 94 3.03 5.80 -8.56
N ALA A 95 2.91 5.60 -7.26
CA ALA A 95 2.18 6.47 -6.33
C ALA A 95 2.75 7.89 -6.21
N LEU A 96 4.02 8.11 -6.57
CA LEU A 96 4.57 9.46 -6.69
C LEU A 96 4.11 10.20 -7.95
N THR A 97 3.48 9.49 -8.89
CA THR A 97 2.86 10.10 -10.08
C THR A 97 1.35 10.11 -9.92
N VAL A 98 0.72 11.28 -10.04
CA VAL A 98 -0.73 11.40 -9.83
C VAL A 98 -1.51 10.43 -10.73
N VAL A 99 -1.15 10.33 -12.01
CA VAL A 99 -1.90 9.52 -12.99
C VAL A 99 -1.85 8.01 -12.70
N LEU A 100 -0.73 7.50 -12.20
CA LEU A 100 -0.55 6.07 -11.95
C LEU A 100 -0.69 5.71 -10.46
N SER A 101 -1.02 6.68 -9.61
CA SER A 101 -1.09 6.43 -8.17
C SER A 101 -2.12 5.39 -7.72
N PRO A 102 -3.27 5.17 -8.42
CA PRO A 102 -4.19 4.10 -8.06
C PRO A 102 -3.61 2.69 -8.26
N LEU A 103 -2.50 2.53 -8.98
CA LEU A 103 -1.91 1.21 -9.21
C LEU A 103 -1.43 0.54 -7.92
N LEU A 104 -0.91 1.30 -6.95
CA LEU A 104 -0.46 0.74 -5.68
C LEU A 104 -1.60 0.05 -4.90
N PRO A 105 -2.71 0.73 -4.57
CA PRO A 105 -3.78 0.11 -3.81
C PRO A 105 -4.52 -0.96 -4.63
N LEU A 106 -4.67 -0.79 -5.96
CA LEU A 106 -5.27 -1.80 -6.83
C LEU A 106 -4.41 -3.07 -6.91
N ALA A 107 -3.09 -2.95 -7.03
CA ALA A 107 -2.18 -4.09 -7.05
C ALA A 107 -2.14 -4.80 -5.69
N LEU A 108 -2.19 -4.06 -4.57
CA LEU A 108 -2.33 -4.66 -3.24
C LEU A 108 -3.66 -5.43 -3.09
N ALA A 109 -4.77 -4.86 -3.57
CA ALA A 109 -6.06 -5.52 -3.57
C ALA A 109 -6.05 -6.79 -4.43
N SER A 110 -5.52 -6.71 -5.65
CA SER A 110 -5.38 -7.85 -6.55
C SER A 110 -4.49 -8.95 -5.94
N ASN A 111 -3.35 -8.59 -5.34
CA ASN A 111 -2.44 -9.56 -4.71
C ASN A 111 -3.10 -10.28 -3.51
N ILE A 112 -3.85 -9.58 -2.66
CA ILE A 112 -4.37 -10.15 -1.41
C ILE A 112 -5.78 -10.74 -1.57
N VAL A 113 -6.64 -10.12 -2.36
CA VAL A 113 -8.02 -10.58 -2.62
C VAL A 113 -8.01 -11.70 -3.64
N SER A 114 -7.42 -11.47 -4.81
CA SER A 114 -7.39 -12.42 -5.93
C SER A 114 -6.27 -13.45 -5.86
N TYR A 115 -5.29 -13.26 -4.97
CA TYR A 115 -4.10 -14.12 -4.83
C TYR A 115 -3.18 -14.14 -6.07
N TYR A 116 -3.19 -13.08 -6.86
CA TYR A 116 -2.23 -12.94 -7.95
C TYR A 116 -0.82 -12.71 -7.41
N ASN A 117 0.20 -13.23 -8.11
CA ASN A 117 1.58 -12.89 -7.80
C ASN A 117 1.87 -11.41 -8.11
N GLY A 118 3.02 -10.88 -7.71
CA GLY A 118 3.31 -9.45 -7.82
C GLY A 118 3.14 -8.87 -9.24
N ILE A 119 3.54 -9.61 -10.28
CA ILE A 119 3.46 -9.17 -11.68
C ILE A 119 2.01 -9.22 -12.18
N GLU A 120 1.33 -10.34 -11.96
CA GLU A 120 -0.08 -10.53 -12.34
C GLU A 120 -0.97 -9.51 -11.62
N ALA A 121 -0.64 -9.16 -10.38
CA ALA A 121 -1.38 -8.16 -9.61
C ALA A 121 -1.28 -6.76 -10.22
N PHE A 122 -0.11 -6.36 -10.72
CA PHE A 122 0.02 -5.10 -11.47
C PHE A 122 -0.68 -5.17 -12.82
N ALA A 123 -0.56 -6.28 -13.55
CA ALA A 123 -1.24 -6.43 -14.83
C ALA A 123 -2.76 -6.26 -14.66
N GLU A 124 -3.36 -6.90 -13.65
CA GLU A 124 -4.78 -6.67 -13.32
C GLU A 124 -5.04 -5.21 -12.91
N ALA A 125 -4.19 -4.62 -12.06
CA ALA A 125 -4.34 -3.23 -11.64
C ALA A 125 -4.34 -2.25 -12.82
N PHE A 126 -3.48 -2.45 -13.81
CA PHE A 126 -3.44 -1.66 -15.04
C PHE A 126 -4.72 -1.84 -15.88
N LEU A 127 -5.18 -3.07 -16.05
CA LEU A 127 -6.44 -3.35 -16.76
C LEU A 127 -7.62 -2.67 -16.09
N ARG A 128 -7.67 -2.72 -14.76
CA ARG A 128 -8.70 -2.03 -13.96
C ARG A 128 -8.60 -0.52 -14.06
N LEU A 129 -7.39 0.04 -13.95
CA LEU A 129 -7.17 1.48 -14.11
C LEU A 129 -7.65 1.98 -15.47
N ARG A 130 -7.51 1.18 -16.53
CA ARG A 130 -8.01 1.50 -17.87
C ARG A 130 -9.54 1.45 -17.97
N ARG A 131 -10.18 0.52 -17.24
CA ARG A 131 -11.64 0.31 -17.26
C ARG A 131 -12.39 1.26 -16.34
N TYR A 132 -11.83 1.58 -15.17
CA TYR A 132 -12.42 2.54 -14.26
C TYR A 132 -12.41 3.94 -14.89
N SER A 133 -13.55 4.59 -14.82
CA SER A 133 -13.67 5.99 -15.18
C SER A 133 -12.84 6.85 -14.22
N LYS A 134 -12.31 7.97 -14.70
CA LYS A 134 -11.60 8.94 -13.86
C LYS A 134 -12.44 9.43 -12.66
N LYS A 135 -13.78 9.36 -12.76
CA LYS A 135 -14.70 9.74 -11.69
C LYS A 135 -14.70 8.75 -10.54
N GLU A 136 -14.61 7.44 -10.83
CA GLU A 136 -14.56 6.39 -9.80
C GLU A 136 -13.25 6.42 -9.02
N LEU A 137 -12.18 6.96 -9.59
CA LEU A 137 -10.86 7.03 -8.94
C LEU A 137 -10.53 8.41 -8.38
N ILE A 138 -11.47 9.37 -8.39
CA ILE A 138 -11.18 10.76 -8.04
C ILE A 138 -10.74 10.93 -6.57
N GLU A 139 -11.35 10.18 -5.66
CA GLU A 139 -11.00 10.18 -4.24
C GLU A 139 -9.58 9.63 -4.04
N VAL A 140 -9.24 8.57 -4.77
CA VAL A 140 -7.91 7.94 -4.78
C VAL A 140 -6.85 8.93 -5.23
N TYR A 141 -7.09 9.61 -6.35
CA TYR A 141 -6.19 10.65 -6.86
C TYR A 141 -6.02 11.77 -5.83
N SER A 142 -7.11 12.23 -5.22
CA SER A 142 -7.09 13.32 -4.23
C SER A 142 -6.24 12.97 -3.02
N MET A 143 -6.32 11.72 -2.53
CA MET A 143 -5.52 11.25 -1.40
C MET A 143 -4.02 11.16 -1.75
N TYR A 144 -3.67 10.75 -2.96
CA TYR A 144 -2.26 10.76 -3.39
C TYR A 144 -1.72 12.17 -3.68
N VAL A 145 -2.56 13.08 -4.17
CA VAL A 145 -2.21 14.50 -4.24
C VAL A 145 -1.93 15.03 -2.83
N LEU A 146 -2.75 14.66 -1.83
CA LEU A 146 -2.49 15.02 -0.44
C LEU A 146 -1.14 14.47 0.07
N VAL A 147 -0.79 13.22 -0.25
CA VAL A 147 0.54 12.66 0.08
C VAL A 147 1.67 13.48 -0.54
N LEU A 148 1.55 13.85 -1.81
CA LEU A 148 2.54 14.69 -2.50
C LEU A 148 2.64 16.09 -1.89
N VAL A 149 1.51 16.69 -1.50
CA VAL A 149 1.47 17.99 -0.81
C VAL A 149 2.13 17.90 0.57
N ILE A 150 1.87 16.83 1.33
CA ILE A 150 2.52 16.61 2.62
C ILE A 150 4.04 16.46 2.43
N LEU A 151 4.49 15.65 1.46
CA LEU A 151 5.91 15.48 1.15
C LEU A 151 6.58 16.80 0.76
N ALA A 152 5.99 17.56 -0.16
CA ALA A 152 6.55 18.83 -0.61
C ALA A 152 6.59 19.88 0.51
N SER A 153 5.47 20.08 1.21
CA SER A 153 5.38 21.07 2.30
C SER A 153 6.30 20.72 3.47
N SER A 154 6.40 19.44 3.84
CA SER A 154 7.31 19.02 4.91
C SER A 154 8.78 19.18 4.54
N TYR A 155 9.15 18.91 3.28
CA TYR A 155 10.50 19.16 2.79
C TYR A 155 10.87 20.64 2.90
N PHE A 156 10.00 21.56 2.46
CA PHE A 156 10.26 23.00 2.60
C PHE A 156 10.23 23.47 4.07
N ALA A 157 9.38 22.87 4.90
CA ALA A 157 9.30 23.20 6.32
C ALA A 157 10.58 22.87 7.09
N LEU A 158 11.39 21.89 6.64
CA LEU A 158 12.67 21.54 7.27
C LEU A 158 13.65 22.73 7.39
N ILE A 159 13.52 23.72 6.52
CA ILE A 159 14.31 24.96 6.56
C ILE A 159 14.05 25.74 7.86
N TYR A 160 12.79 25.72 8.32
CA TYR A 160 12.33 26.48 9.48
C TYR A 160 12.35 25.67 10.78
N VAL A 161 12.45 24.34 10.69
CA VAL A 161 12.47 23.45 11.86
C VAL A 161 13.88 23.40 12.47
N SER A 162 13.96 23.72 13.77
CA SER A 162 15.21 23.65 14.53
C SER A 162 15.80 22.24 14.49
N PRO A 163 17.14 22.08 14.46
CA PRO A 163 17.78 20.75 14.38
C PRO A 163 17.30 19.77 15.45
N LEU A 164 16.99 20.25 16.66
CA LEU A 164 16.50 19.45 17.78
C LEU A 164 15.09 18.87 17.54
N GLN A 165 14.25 19.57 16.77
CA GLN A 165 12.87 19.18 16.48
C GLN A 165 12.72 18.35 15.19
N ARG A 166 13.74 18.35 14.31
CA ARG A 166 13.71 17.63 13.01
C ARG A 166 13.37 16.14 13.14
N PRO A 167 13.92 15.36 14.08
CA PRO A 167 13.60 13.93 14.20
C PRO A 167 12.10 13.68 14.43
N LEU A 168 11.51 14.45 15.34
CA LEU A 168 10.11 14.36 15.69
C LEU A 168 9.22 14.81 14.52
N PHE A 169 9.59 15.91 13.86
CA PHE A 169 8.89 16.40 12.67
C PHE A 169 8.85 15.36 11.54
N ILE A 170 9.96 14.69 11.27
CA ILE A 170 10.06 13.64 10.25
C ILE A 170 9.25 12.42 10.63
N ALA A 171 9.31 11.98 11.89
CA ALA A 171 8.51 10.87 12.38
C ALA A 171 7.01 11.12 12.25
N PHE A 172 6.55 12.33 12.60
CA PHE A 172 5.15 12.72 12.41
C PHE A 172 4.76 12.80 10.94
N THR A 173 5.61 13.40 10.10
CA THR A 173 5.36 13.50 8.65
C THR A 173 5.21 12.13 8.02
N SER A 174 6.16 11.23 8.27
CA SER A 174 6.13 9.86 7.74
C SER A 174 4.90 9.09 8.21
N THR A 175 4.52 9.25 9.48
CA THR A 175 3.34 8.58 10.06
C THR A 175 2.05 9.13 9.46
N LEU A 176 1.95 10.45 9.26
CA LEU A 176 0.80 11.09 8.59
C LEU A 176 0.65 10.57 7.16
N ILE A 177 1.76 10.45 6.42
CA ILE A 177 1.75 9.89 5.07
C ILE A 177 1.24 8.45 5.08
N LEU A 178 1.73 7.61 5.99
CA LEU A 178 1.22 6.24 6.12
C LEU A 178 -0.27 6.20 6.44
N ILE A 179 -0.78 7.07 7.31
CA ILE A 179 -2.23 7.13 7.61
C ILE A 179 -3.02 7.38 6.32
N VAL A 180 -2.62 8.35 5.50
CA VAL A 180 -3.30 8.68 4.25
C VAL A 180 -3.26 7.50 3.28
N ILE A 181 -2.09 6.87 3.11
CA ILE A 181 -1.92 5.72 2.21
C ILE A 181 -2.76 4.53 2.68
N LEU A 182 -2.71 4.18 3.97
CA LEU A 182 -3.44 3.04 4.52
C LEU A 182 -4.96 3.25 4.41
N LYS A 183 -5.45 4.46 4.72
CA LYS A 183 -6.86 4.80 4.58
C LYS A 183 -7.31 4.61 3.12
N ASN A 184 -6.60 5.24 2.18
CA ASN A 184 -6.93 5.16 0.76
C ASN A 184 -6.85 3.71 0.23
N THR A 185 -5.86 2.95 0.70
CA THR A 185 -5.72 1.53 0.33
C THR A 185 -6.91 0.72 0.84
N CYS A 186 -7.36 0.93 2.08
CA CYS A 186 -8.53 0.24 2.62
C CYS A 186 -9.83 0.58 1.87
N GLU A 187 -10.00 1.83 1.44
CA GLU A 187 -11.16 2.26 0.65
C GLU A 187 -11.22 1.54 -0.70
N ILE A 188 -10.14 1.58 -1.49
CA ILE A 188 -10.00 0.81 -2.74
C ILE A 188 -10.24 -0.68 -2.49
N PHE A 189 -9.62 -1.21 -1.43
CA PHE A 189 -9.67 -2.63 -1.14
C PHE A 189 -11.09 -3.09 -0.83
N LYS A 190 -11.87 -2.26 -0.13
CA LYS A 190 -13.29 -2.50 0.13
C LYS A 190 -14.09 -2.51 -1.17
N GLU A 191 -13.93 -1.50 -2.02
CA GLU A 191 -14.60 -1.43 -3.33
C GLU A 191 -14.27 -2.67 -4.17
N TYR A 192 -12.99 -3.01 -4.26
CA TYR A 192 -12.49 -4.18 -4.96
C TYR A 192 -13.18 -5.48 -4.48
N MET A 193 -13.31 -5.67 -3.17
CA MET A 193 -14.02 -6.83 -2.62
C MET A 193 -15.52 -6.79 -2.94
N CYS A 194 -16.15 -5.61 -2.88
CA CYS A 194 -17.57 -5.44 -3.20
C CYS A 194 -17.89 -5.74 -4.68
N TYR A 195 -16.96 -5.48 -5.59
CA TYR A 195 -17.12 -5.87 -7.00
C TYR A 195 -17.21 -7.39 -7.19
N GLY A 196 -16.65 -8.20 -6.30
CA GLY A 196 -16.78 -9.67 -6.33
C GLY A 196 -16.08 -10.37 -7.50
N LEU A 197 -15.47 -9.62 -8.41
CA LEU A 197 -14.89 -10.10 -9.66
C LEU A 197 -13.41 -9.75 -9.74
N LYS A 198 -12.64 -10.58 -10.45
CA LYS A 198 -11.25 -10.40 -10.85
C LYS A 198 -11.08 -10.53 -12.35
N LEU A 199 -10.15 -9.75 -12.92
CA LEU A 199 -9.83 -9.81 -14.34
C LEU A 199 -8.76 -10.86 -14.60
N CYS A 200 -8.96 -11.66 -15.64
CA CYS A 200 -7.88 -12.47 -16.18
C CYS A 200 -6.86 -11.56 -16.89
N VAL A 201 -5.60 -11.64 -16.50
CA VAL A 201 -4.55 -10.76 -17.07
C VAL A 201 -4.21 -11.05 -18.54
N TYR A 202 -4.71 -12.14 -19.12
CA TYR A 202 -4.43 -12.56 -20.50
C TYR A 202 -5.56 -12.24 -21.48
N CYS A 203 -6.81 -12.56 -21.12
CA CYS A 203 -7.98 -12.36 -21.97
C CYS A 203 -8.94 -11.30 -21.43
N GLU A 204 -8.60 -10.67 -20.31
CA GLU A 204 -9.36 -9.62 -19.64
C GLU A 204 -10.81 -9.96 -19.24
N THR A 205 -11.16 -11.25 -19.26
CA THR A 205 -12.46 -11.75 -18.83
C THR A 205 -12.63 -11.60 -17.32
N GLU A 206 -13.80 -11.15 -16.91
CA GLU A 206 -14.21 -11.11 -15.51
C GLU A 206 -14.55 -12.52 -15.00
N ASN A 207 -13.95 -12.87 -13.87
CA ASN A 207 -14.13 -14.14 -13.18
C ASN A 207 -14.44 -13.87 -11.70
N PRO A 208 -15.22 -14.71 -11.00
CA PRO A 208 -15.38 -14.60 -9.55
C PRO A 208 -14.03 -14.57 -8.83
N ILE A 209 -13.92 -13.84 -7.73
CA ILE A 209 -12.67 -13.74 -6.94
C ILE A 209 -12.14 -15.13 -6.53
N GLU A 210 -13.04 -16.06 -6.23
CA GLU A 210 -12.75 -17.44 -5.83
C GLU A 210 -12.25 -18.32 -6.99
N ALA A 211 -12.45 -17.91 -8.24
CA ALA A 211 -12.15 -18.71 -9.41
C ALA A 211 -10.66 -19.10 -9.47
N ILE A 212 -10.40 -20.40 -9.62
CA ILE A 212 -9.03 -20.92 -9.73
C ILE A 212 -8.52 -20.81 -11.17
N TYR A 213 -9.41 -20.95 -12.15
CA TYR A 213 -9.12 -20.87 -13.58
C TYR A 213 -10.02 -19.84 -14.26
N CYS A 214 -9.51 -19.25 -15.33
CA CYS A 214 -10.31 -18.40 -16.21
C CYS A 214 -11.33 -19.26 -16.95
N ARG A 215 -12.60 -18.84 -16.93
CA ARG A 215 -13.68 -19.51 -17.66
C ARG A 215 -13.51 -19.51 -19.19
N GLU A 216 -12.70 -18.58 -19.71
CA GLU A 216 -12.56 -18.36 -21.15
C GLU A 216 -11.24 -18.93 -21.69
N CYS A 217 -10.09 -18.51 -21.16
CA CYS A 217 -8.78 -18.96 -21.66
C CYS A 217 -8.16 -20.12 -20.87
N GLY A 218 -8.81 -20.60 -19.80
CA GLY A 218 -8.29 -21.69 -18.96
C GLY A 218 -7.05 -21.33 -18.11
N PHE A 219 -6.55 -20.10 -18.17
CA PHE A 219 -5.39 -19.67 -17.37
C PHE A 219 -5.65 -19.82 -15.87
N ARG A 220 -4.66 -20.30 -15.11
CA ARG A 220 -4.75 -20.47 -13.66
C ARG A 220 -4.61 -19.12 -12.94
N LEU A 221 -5.74 -18.58 -12.47
CA LEU A 221 -5.84 -17.28 -11.79
C LEU A 221 -5.40 -17.31 -10.32
N ARG A 222 -5.38 -18.49 -9.68
CA ARG A 222 -4.98 -18.64 -8.28
C ARG A 222 -3.89 -19.71 -8.17
N ARG A 223 -2.73 -19.31 -7.66
CA ARG A 223 -1.62 -20.23 -7.42
C ARG A 223 -1.73 -20.85 -6.03
#